data_AF-A0A0B5ANQ2-F1
#
_entry.id   AF-A0A0B5ANQ2-F1
#
_cell.length_a   1.000
_cell.length_b   1.000
_cell.length_c   1.000
_cell.angle_alpha   90.00
_cell.angle_beta   90.00
_cell.angle_gamma   90.00
#
_symmetry.space_group_name_H-M   'P 1'
#
loop_
_entity.id
_entity.type
_entity.pdbx_description
1 polymer ?
#
loop_
_entity_poly.entity_id
_entity_poly.type
_entity_poly.pdbx_seq_one_letter_code
_entity_poly.pdbx_strand_id
1 'polypeptide(L)'
;MLQSLSRLPKWMFLASAVVALIFIGGILAFLIEPSTFKTIGDGWWWALVTISTLGYGDLVPVTTEGRLLSAGLLVIGAGLLSSYFLMFAAFVLQTHQSFREGAATYSKTDHVIIVGGTRGQGIFFPVLRMTRL
;
A
#
# COMPACT_ATOMS: atom_id res chain seq x y z
N MET A 1 0.29 -24.32 9.86
CA MET A 1 0.86 -23.07 10.42
C MET A 1 1.22 -22.05 9.32
N LEU A 2 1.95 -22.44 8.27
CA LEU A 2 2.31 -21.53 7.15
C LEU A 2 1.11 -21.06 6.27
N GLN A 3 0.00 -21.79 6.26
CA GLN A 3 -1.20 -21.44 5.47
C GLN A 3 -2.08 -20.35 6.11
N SER A 4 -1.90 -19.99 7.38
CA SER A 4 -2.70 -18.90 7.97
C SER A 4 -2.13 -17.51 7.64
N LEU A 5 -0.84 -17.44 7.28
CA LEU A 5 -0.16 -16.20 6.91
C LEU A 5 -0.59 -15.68 5.53
N SER A 6 -1.04 -16.56 4.64
CA SER A 6 -1.53 -16.21 3.30
C SER A 6 -2.95 -15.63 3.30
N ARG A 7 -3.63 -15.55 4.45
CA ARG A 7 -4.92 -14.85 4.59
C ARG A 7 -4.77 -13.36 4.93
N LEU A 8 -3.57 -12.92 5.27
CA LEU A 8 -3.32 -11.50 5.49
C LEU A 8 -3.39 -10.76 4.16
N PRO A 9 -4.07 -9.61 4.11
CA PRO A 9 -4.13 -8.84 2.89
C PRO A 9 -2.72 -8.37 2.54
N LYS A 10 -2.34 -8.54 1.27
CA LYS A 10 -0.98 -8.33 0.79
C LYS A 10 -0.41 -6.94 1.18
N TRP A 11 -1.28 -5.93 1.36
CA TRP A 11 -0.86 -4.56 1.68
C TRP A 11 -0.24 -4.47 3.07
N MET A 12 -0.69 -5.31 4.02
CA MET A 12 -0.10 -5.40 5.35
C MET A 12 1.32 -5.98 5.30
N PHE A 13 1.58 -6.92 4.40
CA PHE A 13 2.90 -7.49 4.21
C PHE A 13 3.89 -6.47 3.61
N LEU A 14 3.44 -5.66 2.63
CA LEU A 14 4.28 -4.57 2.12
C LEU A 14 4.52 -3.49 3.17
N ALA A 15 3.50 -3.14 3.97
CA ALA A 15 3.65 -2.17 5.05
C ALA A 15 4.70 -2.64 6.08
N SER A 16 4.62 -3.90 6.52
CA SER A 16 5.60 -4.44 7.47
C SER A 16 7.00 -4.51 6.90
N ALA A 17 7.15 -4.80 5.59
CA ALA A 17 8.45 -4.79 4.92
C ALA A 17 9.05 -3.37 4.85
N VAL A 18 8.25 -2.34 4.55
CA VAL A 18 8.70 -0.95 4.56
C VAL A 18 9.13 -0.52 5.96
N VAL A 19 8.33 -0.84 6.98
CA VAL A 19 8.66 -0.54 8.39
C VAL A 19 9.96 -1.26 8.78
N ALA A 20 10.07 -2.55 8.52
CA ALA A 20 11.29 -3.31 8.81
C ALA A 20 12.52 -2.71 8.13
N LEU A 21 12.39 -2.25 6.88
CA LEU A 21 13.48 -1.61 6.15
C LEU A 21 13.91 -0.28 6.79
N ILE A 22 12.98 0.54 7.30
CA ILE A 22 13.30 1.78 8.04
C ILE A 22 14.10 1.43 9.31
N PHE A 23 13.63 0.45 10.07
CA PHE A 23 14.29 0.05 11.33
C PHE A 23 15.68 -0.52 11.08
N ILE A 24 15.82 -1.45 10.13
CA ILE A 24 17.10 -2.08 9.78
C ILE A 24 18.04 -1.05 9.17
N GLY A 25 17.58 -0.26 8.20
CA GLY A 25 18.38 0.76 7.52
C GLY A 25 18.91 1.82 8.49
N GLY A 26 18.08 2.28 9.42
CA GLY A 26 18.51 3.25 10.42
C GLY A 26 19.50 2.70 11.45
N ILE A 27 19.35 1.43 11.86
CA ILE A 27 20.36 0.76 12.72
C ILE A 27 21.68 0.62 11.96
N LEU A 28 21.65 0.18 10.69
CA LEU A 28 22.85 0.06 9.87
C LEU A 28 23.56 1.41 9.67
N ALA A 29 22.80 2.49 9.43
CA ALA A 29 23.36 3.83 9.31
C ALA A 29 24.05 4.28 10.61
N PHE A 30 23.42 4.04 11.76
CA PHE A 30 24.01 4.31 13.07
C PHE A 30 25.30 3.51 13.31
N LEU A 31 25.33 2.23 12.94
CA LEU A 31 26.50 1.36 13.13
C LEU A 31 27.67 1.71 12.21
N ILE A 32 27.38 2.06 10.94
CA ILE A 32 28.40 2.38 9.94
C ILE A 32 28.96 3.78 10.16
N GLU A 33 28.13 4.74 10.59
CA GLU A 33 28.52 6.14 10.67
C GLU A 33 28.09 6.82 11.99
N PRO A 34 28.62 6.36 13.15
CA PRO A 34 28.27 6.92 14.47
C PRO A 34 28.75 8.36 14.67
N SER A 35 29.63 8.86 13.79
CA SER A 35 30.03 10.27 13.76
C SER A 35 28.90 11.20 13.32
N THR A 36 28.00 10.72 12.47
CA THR A 36 26.90 11.49 11.88
C THR A 36 25.58 11.20 12.59
N PHE A 37 25.29 9.93 12.83
CA PHE A 37 24.09 9.50 13.56
C PHE A 37 24.47 9.27 15.03
N LYS A 38 24.14 10.21 15.92
CA LYS A 38 24.54 10.16 17.34
C LYS A 38 23.70 9.19 18.14
N THR A 39 22.45 8.98 17.72
CA THR A 39 21.52 8.05 18.34
C THR A 39 20.92 7.08 17.31
N ILE A 40 20.36 5.97 17.78
CA ILE A 40 19.59 5.06 16.90
C ILE A 40 18.36 5.79 16.31
N GLY A 41 17.78 6.73 17.08
CA GLY A 41 16.67 7.56 16.62
C GLY A 41 17.02 8.42 15.42
N ASP A 42 18.24 8.99 15.39
CA ASP A 42 18.76 9.77 14.26
C ASP A 42 18.82 8.91 12.99
N GLY A 43 19.26 7.65 13.12
CA GLY A 43 19.29 6.69 12.02
C GLY A 43 17.90 6.34 11.49
N TRP A 44 16.93 6.09 12.38
CA TRP A 44 15.54 5.82 11.95
C TRP A 44 14.87 7.03 11.32
N TRP A 45 15.08 8.23 11.86
CA TRP A 45 14.61 9.47 11.26
C TRP A 45 15.17 9.66 9.85
N TRP A 46 16.48 9.49 9.70
CA TRP A 46 17.13 9.57 8.39
C TRP A 46 16.59 8.52 7.40
N ALA A 47 16.43 7.27 7.83
CA ALA A 47 15.89 6.21 6.97
C ALA A 47 14.45 6.52 6.53
N LEU A 48 13.61 7.03 7.44
CA LEU A 48 12.25 7.47 7.13
C LEU A 48 12.24 8.62 6.09
N VAL A 49 13.03 9.66 6.33
CA VAL A 49 13.15 10.85 5.44
C VAL A 49 13.70 10.46 4.06
N THR A 50 14.62 9.49 4.00
CA THR A 50 15.22 9.00 2.75
C THR A 50 14.22 8.15 1.96
N ILE A 51 13.57 7.17 2.59
CA ILE A 51 12.62 6.26 1.93
C ILE A 51 11.37 7.02 1.44
N SER A 52 10.91 8.02 2.21
CA SER A 52 9.82 8.91 1.83
C SER A 52 10.21 9.94 0.76
N THR A 53 11.48 9.98 0.33
CA THR A 53 12.03 10.93 -0.65
C THR A 53 11.94 12.40 -0.23
N LEU A 54 11.72 12.69 1.06
CA LEU A 54 11.65 14.05 1.59
C LEU A 54 13.03 14.73 1.57
N GLY A 55 14.07 14.02 2.03
CA GLY A 55 15.46 14.47 1.92
C GLY A 55 15.75 15.83 2.56
N TYR A 56 15.36 16.06 3.83
CA TYR A 56 15.57 17.36 4.52
C TYR A 56 17.04 17.80 4.57
N GLY A 57 17.99 16.87 4.55
CA GLY A 57 19.42 17.18 4.54
C GLY A 57 20.01 17.57 5.89
N ASP A 58 19.26 17.40 6.98
CA ASP A 58 19.66 17.61 8.37
C ASP A 58 20.65 16.54 8.86
N LEU A 59 20.41 15.28 8.46
CA LEU A 59 21.31 14.16 8.68
C LEU A 59 21.58 13.47 7.35
N VAL A 60 22.86 13.35 6.97
CA VAL A 60 23.25 12.76 5.69
C VAL A 60 24.57 12.03 5.87
N PRO A 61 24.70 10.76 5.45
CA PRO A 61 25.95 10.04 5.56
C PRO A 61 27.02 10.66 4.65
N VAL A 62 28.19 10.89 5.24
CA VAL A 62 29.34 11.50 4.57
C VAL A 62 30.39 10.47 4.16
N THR A 63 30.39 9.29 4.78
CA THR A 63 31.31 8.20 4.46
C THR A 63 30.98 7.51 3.15
N THR A 64 31.97 6.83 2.55
CA THR A 64 31.75 6.10 1.29
C THR A 64 30.79 4.92 1.51
N GLU A 65 30.96 4.19 2.62
CA GLU A 65 30.08 3.09 3.01
C GLU A 65 28.66 3.58 3.29
N GLY A 66 28.51 4.70 4.01
CA GLY A 66 27.21 5.31 4.29
C GLY A 66 26.50 5.78 3.03
N ARG A 67 27.23 6.32 2.04
CA ARG A 67 26.66 6.70 0.73
C ARG A 67 26.18 5.48 -0.08
N LEU A 68 26.93 4.38 -0.06
CA LEU A 68 26.52 3.13 -0.71
C LEU A 68 25.26 2.55 -0.05
N LEU A 69 25.21 2.55 1.29
CA LEU A 69 24.00 2.18 2.04
C LEU A 69 22.81 3.04 1.64
N SER A 70 23.02 4.36 1.55
CA SER A 70 21.98 5.32 1.16
C SER A 70 21.43 5.05 -0.22
N ALA A 71 22.30 4.81 -1.20
CA ALA A 71 21.90 4.51 -2.56
C ALA A 71 21.05 3.23 -2.63
N GLY A 72 21.46 2.17 -1.92
CA GLY A 72 20.70 0.93 -1.82
C GLY A 72 19.35 1.13 -1.12
N LEU A 73 19.34 1.85 0.00
CA LEU A 73 18.14 2.15 0.77
C LEU A 73 17.13 2.96 -0.04
N LEU A 74 17.60 3.93 -0.84
CA LEU A 74 16.75 4.73 -1.73
C LEU A 74 16.07 3.84 -2.78
N VAL A 75 16.84 3.04 -3.53
CA VAL A 75 16.31 2.22 -4.62
C VAL A 75 15.29 1.20 -4.10
N ILE A 76 15.64 0.48 -3.03
CA ILE A 76 14.78 -0.56 -2.46
C ILE A 76 13.59 0.06 -1.73
N GLY A 77 13.84 1.07 -0.90
CA GLY A 77 12.82 1.69 -0.06
C GLY A 77 11.78 2.47 -0.86
N ALA A 78 12.20 3.30 -1.82
CA ALA A 78 11.27 4.03 -2.67
C ALA A 78 10.42 3.08 -3.52
N GLY A 79 11.01 1.98 -4.02
CA GLY A 79 10.30 0.95 -4.77
C GLY A 79 9.24 0.22 -3.93
N LEU A 80 9.59 -0.19 -2.71
CA LEU A 80 8.66 -0.85 -1.79
C LEU A 80 7.55 0.10 -1.32
N LEU A 81 7.88 1.34 -0.97
CA LEU A 81 6.90 2.34 -0.55
C LEU A 81 5.93 2.69 -1.67
N SER A 82 6.41 2.84 -2.91
CA SER A 82 5.56 3.06 -4.09
C SER A 82 4.61 1.89 -4.32
N SER A 83 5.13 0.65 -4.25
CA SER A 83 4.34 -0.56 -4.41
C SER A 83 3.26 -0.70 -3.33
N TYR A 84 3.57 -0.28 -2.09
CA TYR A 84 2.60 -0.21 -1.01
C TYR A 84 1.43 0.72 -1.34
N PHE A 85 1.70 1.95 -1.79
CA PHE A 85 0.65 2.90 -2.17
C PHE A 85 -0.24 2.38 -3.31
N LEU A 86 0.37 1.77 -4.34
CA LEU A 86 -0.39 1.15 -5.44
C LEU A 86 -1.33 0.07 -4.93
N MET A 87 -0.85 -0.82 -4.07
CA MET A 87 -1.65 -1.93 -3.59
C MET A 87 -2.70 -1.50 -2.56
N PHE A 88 -2.41 -0.47 -1.78
CA PHE A 88 -3.40 0.17 -0.92
C PHE A 88 -4.53 0.82 -1.74
N ALA A 89 -4.19 1.54 -2.81
CA ALA A 89 -5.17 2.10 -3.74
C ALA A 89 -6.03 1.00 -4.38
N ALA A 90 -5.41 -0.11 -4.81
CA ALA A 90 -6.14 -1.26 -5.35
C ALA A 90 -7.09 -1.89 -4.32
N PHE A 91 -6.69 -1.99 -3.05
CA PHE A 91 -7.55 -2.47 -1.97
C PHE A 91 -8.78 -1.57 -1.76
N VAL A 92 -8.58 -0.25 -1.77
CA VAL A 92 -9.67 0.73 -1.66
C VAL A 92 -10.63 0.60 -2.85
N LEU A 93 -10.10 0.54 -4.07
CA LEU A 93 -10.90 0.36 -5.29
C LEU A 93 -11.70 -0.95 -5.27
N GLN A 94 -11.07 -2.05 -4.87
CA GLN A 94 -11.73 -3.35 -4.77
C GLN A 94 -12.85 -3.34 -3.73
N THR A 95 -12.64 -2.64 -2.61
CA THR A 95 -13.70 -2.42 -1.61
C THR A 95 -14.86 -1.64 -2.20
N HIS A 96 -14.62 -0.58 -2.98
CA HIS A 96 -15.70 0.17 -3.63
C HIS A 96 -16.39 -0.62 -4.75
N GLN A 97 -15.67 -1.44 -5.52
CA GLN A 97 -16.24 -2.27 -6.57
C GLN A 97 -17.12 -3.39 -5.99
N SER A 98 -16.70 -4.04 -4.90
CA SER A 98 -17.51 -5.08 -4.26
C SER A 98 -18.86 -4.56 -3.74
N PHE A 99 -18.91 -3.30 -3.29
CA PHE A 99 -20.18 -2.62 -2.98
C PHE A 99 -21.01 -2.32 -4.24
N ARG A 100 -20.39 -1.91 -5.35
CA ARG A 100 -21.09 -1.58 -6.61
C ARG A 100 -21.62 -2.81 -7.35
N GLU A 101 -20.94 -3.94 -7.25
CA GLU A 101 -21.32 -5.20 -7.89
C GLU A 101 -22.39 -5.96 -7.11
N GLY A 102 -22.85 -5.44 -5.96
CA GLY A 102 -23.92 -6.07 -5.17
C GLY A 102 -23.49 -7.38 -4.50
N ALA A 103 -22.18 -7.57 -4.26
CA ALA A 103 -21.65 -8.78 -3.62
C ALA A 103 -22.08 -8.94 -2.15
N ALA A 104 -22.70 -7.92 -1.56
CA ALA A 104 -23.39 -8.03 -0.29
C ALA A 104 -24.79 -8.61 -0.51
N THR A 105 -25.09 -9.76 0.10
CA THR A 105 -26.40 -10.41 0.05
C THR A 105 -27.49 -9.47 0.56
N TYR A 106 -28.19 -8.80 -0.37
CA TYR A 106 -29.22 -7.81 -0.06
C TYR A 106 -30.58 -8.51 0.02
N SER A 107 -30.96 -8.94 1.23
CA SER A 107 -32.26 -9.58 1.49
C SER A 107 -33.33 -8.54 1.81
N LYS A 108 -33.82 -7.81 0.80
CA LYS A 108 -35.01 -6.95 0.96
C LYS A 108 -36.06 -7.30 -0.09
N THR A 109 -37.23 -7.73 0.35
CA THR A 109 -38.41 -7.96 -0.49
C THR A 109 -39.05 -6.61 -0.81
N ASP A 110 -38.73 -6.09 -2.01
CA ASP A 110 -39.31 -4.94 -2.76
C ASP A 110 -38.24 -4.19 -3.59
N HIS A 111 -37.15 -4.87 -3.99
CA HIS A 111 -36.15 -4.26 -4.86
C HIS A 111 -36.51 -4.45 -6.35
N VAL A 112 -36.25 -3.42 -7.14
CA VAL A 112 -36.42 -3.45 -8.61
C VAL A 112 -35.04 -3.65 -9.23
N ILE A 113 -34.89 -4.68 -10.08
CA ILE A 113 -33.66 -4.90 -10.85
C ILE A 113 -33.87 -4.27 -12.23
N ILE A 114 -33.07 -3.25 -12.54
CA ILE A 114 -33.01 -2.65 -13.87
C ILE A 114 -31.87 -3.32 -14.62
N VAL A 115 -32.20 -4.15 -15.62
CA VAL A 115 -31.19 -4.78 -16.49
C VAL A 115 -31.02 -3.86 -17.69
N GLY A 116 -29.94 -3.09 -17.80
CA GLY A 116 -29.67 -2.30 -19.00
C GLY A 116 -28.99 -3.15 -20.06
N GLY A 117 -29.54 -3.24 -21.27
CA GLY A 117 -28.95 -3.94 -22.41
C GLY A 117 -28.75 -2.98 -23.58
N THR A 118 -27.55 -2.96 -24.18
CA THR A 118 -27.29 -2.19 -25.40
C THR A 118 -27.46 -3.11 -26.62
N ARG A 119 -28.49 -2.84 -27.44
CA ARG A 119 -28.72 -3.51 -28.74
C ARG A 119 -29.03 -2.43 -29.78
N GLY A 120 -28.13 -2.20 -30.73
CA GLY A 120 -28.22 -1.06 -31.65
C GLY A 120 -28.07 0.28 -30.90
N GLN A 121 -28.15 1.40 -31.62
CA GLN A 121 -27.90 2.76 -31.10
C GLN A 121 -28.91 3.27 -30.04
N GLY A 122 -29.65 2.39 -29.35
CA GLY A 122 -30.58 2.71 -28.27
C GLY A 122 -30.28 1.93 -26.98
N ILE A 123 -30.31 2.62 -25.85
CA ILE A 123 -30.20 2.02 -24.51
C ILE A 123 -31.59 1.52 -24.10
N PHE A 124 -31.76 0.20 -23.91
CA PHE A 124 -33.01 -0.40 -23.45
C PHE A 124 -32.88 -0.82 -21.98
N PHE A 125 -33.86 -0.44 -21.15
CA PHE A 125 -33.92 -0.78 -19.72
C PHE A 125 -35.17 -1.63 -19.41
N PRO A 126 -35.11 -2.96 -19.57
CA PRO A 126 -36.16 -3.85 -19.08
C PRO A 126 -36.20 -3.77 -17.55
N VAL A 127 -37.33 -3.27 -17.03
CA VAL A 127 -37.63 -3.23 -15.59
C VAL A 127 -38.27 -4.56 -15.22
N LEU A 128 -37.55 -5.42 -14.52
CA LEU A 128 -38.10 -6.66 -13.98
C LEU A 128 -38.68 -6.37 -12.59
N ARG A 129 -40.01 -6.41 -12.49
CA ARG A 129 -40.73 -6.32 -11.22
C ARG A 129 -41.03 -7.73 -10.73
N MET A 130 -40.30 -8.24 -9.74
CA MET A 130 -40.64 -9.51 -9.09
C MET A 130 -41.82 -9.29 -8.13
N THR A 131 -43.04 -9.32 -8.66
CA THR A 131 -44.26 -9.35 -7.85
C THR A 131 -44.65 -10.80 -7.56
N ARG A 132 -44.29 -11.27 -6.36
CA ARG A 132 -44.66 -12.53 -5.68
C ARG A 132 -44.27 -13.84 -6.39
N LEU A 133 -43.56 -14.71 -5.65
CA LEU A 133 -43.65 -16.16 -5.83
C LEU A 133 -45.05 -16.64 -5.45
#